data_AF-A0A1F7WLA7-F1
#
_entry.id   AF-A0A1F7WLA7-F1
#
_cell.length_a   1.000
_cell.length_b   1.000
_cell.length_c   1.000
_cell.angle_alpha   90.00
_cell.angle_beta   90.00
_cell.angle_gamma   90.00
#
_symmetry.space_group_name_H-M   'P 1'
#
loop_
_entity.id
_entity.type
_entity.pdbx_description
1 polymer ?
#
loop_
_entity_poly.entity_id
_entity_poly.type
_entity_poly.pdbx_seq_one_letter_code
_entity_poly.pdbx_strand_id
1 'polypeptide(L)' 'MTDNTAAGQFTYIFAGSVPLNIKIHSMLEAELDFVTLDPAPEWVTRDCAVVVKIKKRDLGRAKKILKNLNISNIEYFA' A
#
# COMPACT_ATOMS: atom_id res chain seq x y z
N MET A 1 12.79 -25.31 5.94
CA MET A 1 13.33 -24.29 5.01
C MET A 1 12.46 -23.06 5.16
N THR A 2 12.89 -22.09 5.95
CA THR A 2 12.16 -20.83 6.17
C THR A 2 12.39 -19.92 4.97
N ASP A 3 11.32 -19.73 4.20
CA ASP A 3 11.27 -19.00 2.95
C ASP A 3 11.55 -17.51 3.21
N ASN A 4 12.81 -17.11 3.05
CA ASN A 4 13.32 -15.74 3.21
C ASN A 4 12.99 -14.86 1.99
N THR A 5 11.96 -15.19 1.21
CA THR A 5 11.71 -14.57 -0.11
C THR A 5 10.74 -13.38 -0.05
N ALA A 6 10.11 -13.10 1.10
CA ALA A 6 9.12 -12.02 1.23
C ALA A 6 9.73 -10.62 1.47
N ALA A 7 10.96 -10.55 2.01
CA ALA A 7 11.64 -9.28 2.26
C ALA A 7 12.10 -8.66 0.93
N GLY A 8 11.30 -7.72 0.40
CA GLY A 8 11.61 -6.97 -0.82
C GLY A 8 10.71 -7.23 -2.03
N GLN A 9 9.70 -8.11 -1.92
CA GLN A 9 8.73 -8.33 -3.00
C GLN A 9 7.54 -7.38 -2.96
N PHE A 10 7.27 -6.78 -1.80
CA PHE A 10 6.09 -5.97 -1.56
C PHE A 10 6.47 -4.52 -1.25
N THR A 11 5.49 -3.64 -1.41
CA THR A 11 5.57 -2.25 -0.98
C THR A 11 4.25 -1.92 -0.29
N TYR A 12 4.36 -1.23 0.83
CA TYR A 12 3.25 -0.81 1.64
C TYR A 12 2.99 0.68 1.40
N ILE A 13 1.72 1.04 1.33
CA ILE A 13 1.23 2.37 1.06
C ILE A 13 0.36 2.76 2.26
N PHE A 14 0.70 3.89 2.87
CA PHE A 14 -0.02 4.42 4.03
C PHE A 14 -0.49 5.84 3.76
N ALA A 15 -1.77 6.10 3.98
CA ALA A 15 -2.39 7.40 3.74
C ALA A 15 -2.97 8.03 5.02
N GLY A 16 -2.50 7.65 6.20
CA GLY A 16 -2.85 8.31 7.46
C GLY A 16 -4.23 7.98 8.05
N SER A 17 -5.15 7.37 7.29
CA SER A 17 -6.48 7.00 7.80
C SER A 17 -7.05 5.74 7.14
N VAL A 18 -7.88 4.99 7.89
CA VAL A 18 -8.51 3.76 7.41
C VAL A 18 -9.37 4.00 6.17
N PRO A 19 -10.27 5.01 6.11
CA PRO A 19 -11.08 5.25 4.92
C PRO A 19 -10.25 5.57 3.68
N LEU A 20 -9.13 6.29 3.85
CA LEU A 20 -8.27 6.63 2.72
C LEU A 20 -7.48 5.42 2.22
N ASN A 21 -6.99 4.56 3.12
CA ASN A 21 -6.35 3.29 2.74
C ASN A 21 -7.32 2.34 2.03
N ILE A 22 -8.59 2.25 2.47
CA ILE A 22 -9.62 1.46 1.77
C ILE A 22 -9.89 2.05 0.38
N LYS A 23 -10.01 3.38 0.26
CA LYS A 23 -10.21 4.03 -1.04
C LYS A 23 -9.04 3.76 -2.00
N ILE A 24 -7.80 3.85 -1.50
CA ILE A 24 -6.59 3.53 -2.29
C ILE A 24 -6.61 2.07 -2.72
N HIS A 25 -6.95 1.14 -1.81
CA HIS A 25 -7.09 -0.27 -2.13
C HIS A 25 -8.03 -0.49 -3.32
N SER A 26 -9.28 -0.01 -3.24
CA SER A 26 -10.27 -0.19 -4.31
C SER A 26 -9.82 0.40 -5.65
N MET A 27 -9.11 1.53 -5.63
CA MET A 27 -8.60 2.17 -6.85
C MET A 27 -7.45 1.39 -7.48
N LEU A 28 -6.54 0.85 -6.67
CA LEU A 28 -5.40 0.09 -7.15
C LEU A 28 -5.81 -1.32 -7.56
N GLU A 29 -6.75 -1.95 -6.86
CA GLU A 29 -7.26 -3.30 -7.16
C GLU A 29 -7.91 -3.38 -8.55
N ALA A 30 -8.51 -2.28 -9.01
CA ALA A 30 -9.06 -2.19 -10.37
C ALA A 30 -7.99 -2.20 -11.48
N GLU A 31 -6.73 -1.88 -11.14
CA GLU A 31 -5.66 -1.62 -12.12
C GLU A 31 -4.43 -2.52 -11.94
N LEU A 32 -4.29 -3.20 -10.80
CA LEU A 32 -3.13 -4.01 -10.43
C LEU A 32 -3.54 -5.45 -10.08
N ASP A 33 -2.70 -6.40 -10.48
CA ASP A 33 -2.97 -7.83 -10.26
C ASP A 33 -2.93 -8.27 -8.78
N PHE A 34 -2.35 -7.46 -7.91
CA PHE A 34 -2.19 -7.79 -6.50
C PHE A 34 -2.20 -6.53 -5.64
N VAL A 35 -3.28 -6.39 -4.87
CA VAL A 35 -3.48 -5.35 -3.87
C VAL A 35 -4.18 -6.01 -2.68
N THR A 36 -3.65 -5.83 -1.48
CA THR A 36 -4.29 -6.32 -0.25
C THR A 36 -4.30 -5.22 0.81
N LEU A 37 -5.18 -5.36 1.80
CA LEU A 37 -5.11 -4.59 3.04
C LEU A 37 -4.47 -5.46 4.10
N ASP A 38 -3.33 -5.03 4.61
CA ASP A 38 -2.62 -5.71 5.70
C ASP A 38 -2.73 -4.86 6.97
N PRO A 39 -2.64 -5.47 8.17
CA PRO A 39 -2.48 -4.72 9.41
C PRO A 39 -1.28 -3.79 9.30
N ALA A 40 -1.45 -2.55 9.73
CA ALA A 40 -0.35 -1.62 9.72
C ALA A 40 0.73 -2.04 10.72
N PRO A 41 2.03 -1.92 10.36
CA PRO A 41 3.11 -2.20 11.30
C PRO A 41 3.02 -1.29 12.53
N GLU A 42 3.32 -1.81 13.73
CA GLU A 42 3.22 -1.06 14.99
C GLU A 42 4.01 0.27 14.98
N TRP A 43 5.11 0.33 14.23
CA TRP A 43 5.93 1.54 14.09
C TRP A 43 5.33 2.60 13.16
N VAL A 44 4.35 2.24 12.32
CA VAL A 44 3.62 3.16 11.43
C VAL A 44 2.43 3.78 12.16
N THR A 45 1.88 3.13 13.20
CA THR A 45 0.52 3.46 13.64
C THR A 45 0.34 3.76 15.12
N ARG A 46 -0.07 5.01 15.38
CA ARG A 46 -0.77 5.43 16.60
C ARG A 46 -2.30 5.37 16.47
N ASP A 47 -2.88 5.58 15.28
CA ASP A 47 -4.35 5.75 15.08
C ASP A 47 -4.96 5.05 13.84
N CYS A 48 -4.17 4.35 13.02
CA CYS A 48 -4.68 3.68 11.83
C CYS A 48 -4.38 2.18 11.91
N ALA A 49 -5.33 1.30 11.60
CA ALA A 49 -5.12 -0.15 11.79
C ALA A 49 -4.63 -0.87 10.53
N VAL A 50 -4.62 -0.23 9.36
CA VAL A 50 -4.42 -0.90 8.06
C VAL A 50 -3.50 -0.11 7.13
N VAL A 51 -2.79 -0.83 6.27
CA VAL A 51 -1.96 -0.33 5.16
C VAL A 51 -2.34 -1.06 3.88
N VAL A 52 -2.15 -0.42 2.72
CA VAL A 52 -2.33 -1.08 1.43
C VAL A 52 -1.02 -1.72 1.01
N LYS A 53 -1.05 -2.99 0.67
CA LYS A 53 0.11 -3.74 0.20
C LYS A 53 -0.03 -4.03 -1.27
N ILE A 54 1.03 -3.75 -2.02
CA ILE A 54 1.15 -4.04 -3.44
C ILE A 54 2.46 -4.78 -3.71
N LYS A 55 2.62 -5.35 -4.89
CA LYS A 55 3.93 -5.83 -5.35
C LYS A 55 4.85 -4.64 -5.64
N LYS A 56 6.11 -4.74 -5.25
CA LYS A 56 7.12 -3.68 -5.45
C LYS A 56 7.28 -3.27 -6.92
N ARG A 57 7.14 -4.24 -7.84
CA ARG A 57 7.17 -4.00 -9.30
C ARG A 57 6.09 -3.04 -9.78
N ASP A 58 4.97 -2.97 -9.06
CA ASP A 58 3.79 -2.19 -9.42
C ASP A 58 3.81 -0.78 -8.80
N LEU A 59 4.82 -0.46 -7.98
CA LEU A 59 4.96 0.84 -7.31
C LEU A 59 4.92 2.03 -8.28
N GLY A 60 5.58 1.91 -9.43
CA GLY A 60 5.58 2.97 -10.44
C GLY A 60 4.19 3.23 -11.02
N ARG A 61 3.42 2.17 -11.27
CA ARG A 61 2.03 2.26 -11.74
C ARG A 61 1.12 2.81 -10.65
N ALA A 62 1.23 2.30 -9.43
CA ALA A 62 0.47 2.79 -8.28
C ALA A 62 0.68 4.29 -8.06
N LYS A 63 1.93 4.78 -8.07
CA LYS A 63 2.23 6.21 -7.95
C LYS A 63 1.56 7.05 -9.04
N LYS A 64 1.53 6.56 -10.29
CA LYS A 64 0.89 7.26 -11.41
C LYS A 64 -0.64 7.34 -11.23
N ILE A 65 -1.27 6.24 -10.81
CA ILE A 65 -2.72 6.19 -10.53
C ILE A 65 -3.07 7.17 -9.40
N LEU A 66 -2.34 7.11 -8.28
CA LEU A 66 -2.61 7.94 -7.11
C LEU A 66 -2.39 9.44 -7.38
N LYS A 67 -1.38 9.77 -8.20
CA LYS A 67 -1.15 11.14 -8.68
C LYS A 67 -2.30 11.65 -9.53
N ASN A 68 -2.83 10.83 -10.46
CA ASN A 68 -3.97 11.21 -11.29
C ASN A 68 -5.24 11.44 -10.47
N LEU A 69 -5.38 10.76 -9.32
CA LEU A 69 -6.49 10.91 -8.39
C LEU A 69 -6.29 12.03 -7.36
N ASN A 70 -5.21 12.81 -7.49
CA ASN A 70 -4.86 13.91 -6.60
C ASN A 70 -4.69 13.50 -5.12
N ILE A 71 -4.24 12.27 -4.87
CA ILE A 71 -3.93 11.77 -3.53
C ILE A 71 -2.43 11.99 -3.28
N SER A 72 -2.09 12.97 -2.45
CA SER A 72 -0.72 13.50 -2.32
C SER A 72 -0.08 13.35 -0.94
N ASN A 73 -0.81 12.84 0.07
CA ASN A 73 -0.29 12.62 1.41
C ASN A 73 -0.17 11.12 1.71
N ILE A 74 0.83 10.48 1.10
CA ILE A 74 1.00 9.03 1.11
C ILE A 74 2.46 8.69 1.39
N GLU A 75 2.68 7.80 2.35
CA GLU A 75 3.98 7.23 2.67
C GLU A 75 4.13 5.85 2.03
N TYR A 76 5.35 5.53 1.59
CA TYR A 76 5.68 4.26 0.93
C TYR A 76 6.81 3.58 1.67
N PHE A 77 6.62 2.31 2.03
CA PHE A 77 7.60 1.50 2.75
C PHE A 77 7.88 0.19 2.00
N ALA A 78 9.12 -0.27 1.99
CA ALA A 78 9.55 -1.48 1.27
C ALA A 78 10.13 -2.52 2.22
#